data_AF-A0A1Z5JJG1-F1
#
_entry.id   AF-A0A1Z5JJG1-F1
#
_cell.length_a   1.000
_cell.length_b   1.000
_cell.length_c   1.000
_cell.angle_alpha   90.00
_cell.angle_beta   90.00
_cell.angle_gamma   90.00
#
_symmetry.space_group_name_H-M   'P 1'
#
loop_
_entity.id
_entity.type
_entity.pdbx_description
1 polymer ?
#
loop_
_entity_poly.entity_id
_entity_poly.type
_entity_poly.pdbx_seq_one_letter_code
_entity_poly.pdbx_strand_id
1 'polypeptide(L)'
;MKHANKNTQKTQTPPAHNCIKHNNMVIPVDQSYLSLNNAGVQLFIDGDCRTAAKYFQESLVVLKQMAAQLSVVSHNRSKFDEESSLGFTLLEAVAFPEKLSFGNWDGSTFMYSVPFLLQERVLFGERELSFYSSIVLFNLALCFHKRGIKGHSKLIQQALNLYMFTLQLLADSDARPSPAALMVEALVLNNKANCHYELCDIAAEHDTAERLVDILTMGVLQPKHGFPRAIIEELIINSSIILDMGRRAAEAA
;
A
#
# COMPACT_ATOMS: atom_id res chain seq x y z
N MET A 1 -16.27 62.30 -12.81
CA MET A 1 -15.12 61.52 -12.33
C MET A 1 -15.55 60.07 -12.16
N LYS A 2 -15.16 59.17 -13.09
CA LYS A 2 -15.43 57.73 -13.03
C LYS A 2 -14.08 57.04 -12.82
N HIS A 3 -13.90 56.37 -11.68
CA HIS A 3 -12.68 55.63 -11.37
C HIS A 3 -12.69 54.27 -12.09
N ALA A 4 -11.69 54.07 -12.95
CA ALA A 4 -11.40 52.82 -13.62
C ALA A 4 -10.69 51.87 -12.64
N ASN A 5 -11.26 50.68 -12.43
CA ASN A 5 -10.67 49.61 -11.65
C ASN A 5 -9.76 48.77 -12.55
N LYS A 6 -8.43 48.89 -12.39
CA LYS A 6 -7.44 48.08 -13.11
C LYS A 6 -7.25 46.76 -12.36
N ASN A 7 -7.88 45.70 -12.84
CA ASN A 7 -7.58 44.33 -12.44
C ASN A 7 -6.27 43.89 -13.10
N THR A 8 -5.20 43.83 -12.31
CA THR A 8 -3.92 43.21 -12.69
C THR A 8 -4.04 41.70 -12.54
N GLN A 9 -4.20 41.00 -13.67
CA GLN A 9 -3.97 39.55 -13.75
C GLN A 9 -2.49 39.29 -13.46
N LYS A 10 -2.20 38.74 -12.28
CA LYS A 10 -0.90 38.10 -12.01
C LYS A 10 -0.87 36.81 -12.81
N THR A 11 -0.01 36.76 -13.83
CA THR A 11 0.42 35.53 -14.47
C THR A 11 1.02 34.60 -13.42
N GLN A 12 0.30 33.53 -13.08
CA GLN A 12 0.86 32.40 -12.32
C GLN A 12 1.91 31.73 -13.19
N THR A 13 3.16 31.76 -12.73
CA THR A 13 4.23 30.91 -13.25
C THR A 13 3.89 29.44 -12.95
N PRO A 14 3.99 28.52 -13.93
CA PRO A 14 3.74 27.11 -13.70
C PRO A 14 4.76 26.55 -12.69
N PRO A 15 4.36 25.58 -11.83
CA PRO A 15 5.25 24.99 -10.84
C PRO A 15 6.45 24.33 -11.53
N ALA A 16 7.64 24.56 -10.97
CA ALA A 16 8.89 24.01 -11.47
C ALA A 16 8.79 22.48 -11.59
N HIS A 17 9.04 21.96 -12.78
CA HIS A 17 8.85 20.55 -13.14
C HIS A 17 9.56 19.56 -12.20
N ASN A 18 8.81 18.53 -11.79
CA ASN A 18 9.25 17.32 -11.07
C ASN A 18 10.23 16.51 -11.94
N CYS A 19 11.49 16.93 -11.95
CA CYS A 19 12.54 16.25 -12.69
C CYS A 19 13.64 15.79 -11.75
N ILE A 20 14.05 14.53 -11.89
CA ILE A 20 15.27 14.03 -11.26
C ILE A 20 16.43 14.47 -12.15
N LYS A 21 17.30 15.35 -11.61
CA LYS A 21 18.56 15.68 -12.27
C LYS A 21 19.57 14.60 -11.92
N HIS A 22 19.92 13.77 -12.89
CA HIS A 22 20.99 12.78 -12.74
C HIS A 22 21.92 12.84 -13.95
N ASN A 23 23.20 13.18 -13.75
CA ASN A 23 24.23 13.24 -14.80
C ASN A 23 23.79 14.00 -16.09
N ASN A 24 23.25 15.21 -15.94
CA ASN A 24 22.69 16.03 -17.05
C ASN A 24 21.48 15.41 -17.79
N MET A 25 20.99 14.23 -17.38
CA MET A 25 19.73 13.65 -17.83
C MET A 25 18.61 14.08 -16.89
N VAL A 26 17.53 14.58 -17.48
CA VAL A 26 16.32 15.02 -16.79
C VAL A 26 15.29 13.91 -17.04
N ILE A 27 15.08 13.03 -16.05
CA ILE A 27 14.01 12.04 -16.16
C ILE A 27 12.73 12.71 -15.64
N PRO A 28 11.72 12.95 -16.49
CA PRO A 28 10.44 13.45 -16.02
C PRO A 28 9.79 12.39 -15.14
N VAL A 29 9.44 12.76 -13.91
CA VAL A 29 8.72 11.86 -13.02
C VAL A 29 7.24 11.95 -13.38
N ASP A 30 6.72 10.90 -14.01
CA ASP A 30 5.29 10.76 -14.25
C ASP A 30 4.57 10.51 -12.91
N GLN A 31 3.86 11.52 -12.41
CA GLN A 31 3.06 11.44 -11.18
C GLN A 31 1.65 10.88 -11.43
N SER A 32 1.36 10.42 -12.65
CA SER A 32 0.05 9.85 -12.98
C SER A 32 -0.27 8.62 -12.14
N TYR A 33 0.71 7.80 -11.74
CA TYR A 33 0.48 6.64 -10.86
C TYR A 33 -0.18 7.04 -9.53
N LEU A 34 0.25 8.15 -8.92
CA LEU A 34 -0.31 8.64 -7.66
C LEU A 34 -1.77 9.06 -7.87
N SER A 35 -2.02 9.83 -8.93
CA SER A 35 -3.37 10.31 -9.26
C SER A 35 -4.31 9.15 -9.57
N LEU A 36 -3.83 8.15 -10.30
CA LEU A 36 -4.57 6.94 -10.64
C LEU A 36 -4.88 6.10 -9.39
N ASN A 37 -3.88 5.85 -8.54
CA ASN A 37 -4.11 5.15 -7.27
C ASN A 37 -5.16 5.87 -6.42
N ASN A 38 -4.99 7.17 -6.20
CA ASN A 38 -5.87 7.91 -5.31
C ASN A 38 -7.31 8.04 -5.86
N ALA A 39 -7.47 8.15 -7.19
CA ALA A 39 -8.78 8.05 -7.82
C ALA A 39 -9.39 6.65 -7.65
N GLY A 40 -8.58 5.59 -7.79
CA GLY A 40 -9.00 4.22 -7.51
C GLY A 40 -9.45 4.02 -6.07
N VAL A 41 -8.76 4.63 -5.10
CA VAL A 41 -9.15 4.63 -3.68
C VAL A 41 -10.52 5.26 -3.49
N GLN A 42 -10.77 6.43 -4.07
CA GLN A 42 -12.07 7.10 -3.95
C GLN A 42 -13.20 6.25 -4.54
N LEU A 43 -13.01 5.70 -5.75
CA LEU A 43 -13.96 4.79 -6.38
C LEU A 43 -14.22 3.54 -5.53
N PHE A 44 -13.18 2.99 -4.90
CA PHE A 44 -13.31 1.86 -4.00
C PHE A 44 -14.17 2.23 -2.79
N ILE A 45 -13.94 3.39 -2.16
CA ILE A 45 -14.72 3.90 -1.02
C ILE A 45 -16.20 4.02 -1.43
N ASP A 46 -16.46 4.57 -2.62
CA ASP A 46 -17.79 4.74 -3.20
C ASP A 46 -18.46 3.42 -3.61
N GLY A 47 -17.75 2.29 -3.50
CA GLY A 47 -18.26 0.94 -3.77
C GLY A 47 -18.06 0.44 -5.20
N ASP A 48 -17.51 1.26 -6.10
CA ASP A 48 -17.20 0.86 -7.48
C ASP A 48 -15.84 0.14 -7.57
N CYS A 49 -15.81 -1.07 -7.02
CA CYS A 49 -14.60 -1.92 -7.02
C CYS A 49 -14.12 -2.29 -8.44
N ARG A 50 -15.03 -2.33 -9.42
CA ARG A 50 -14.67 -2.68 -10.80
C ARG A 50 -13.88 -1.56 -11.45
N THR A 51 -14.34 -0.32 -11.33
CA THR A 51 -13.64 0.82 -11.90
C THR A 51 -12.38 1.11 -11.09
N ALA A 52 -12.42 1.00 -9.76
CA ALA A 52 -11.24 1.11 -8.91
C ALA A 52 -10.10 0.17 -9.35
N ALA A 53 -10.41 -1.10 -9.61
CA ALA A 53 -9.43 -2.08 -10.07
C ALA A 53 -8.74 -1.67 -11.38
N LYS A 54 -9.46 -1.02 -12.32
CA LYS A 54 -8.85 -0.51 -13.56
C LYS A 54 -7.85 0.60 -13.28
N TYR A 55 -8.21 1.55 -12.42
CA TYR A 55 -7.31 2.64 -12.02
C TYR A 55 -6.05 2.12 -11.32
N PHE A 56 -6.17 1.13 -10.43
CA PHE A 56 -5.00 0.49 -9.81
C PHE A 56 -4.13 -0.24 -10.84
N GLN A 57 -4.73 -0.94 -11.80
CA GLN A 57 -3.97 -1.59 -12.88
C GLN A 57 -3.23 -0.58 -13.75
N GLU A 58 -3.86 0.54 -14.12
CA GLU A 58 -3.24 1.63 -14.87
C GLU A 58 -2.08 2.26 -14.07
N SER A 59 -2.26 2.47 -12.77
CA SER A 59 -1.20 2.92 -11.88
C SER A 59 0.00 1.97 -11.86
N LEU A 60 -0.22 0.65 -11.85
CA LEU A 60 0.87 -0.34 -11.92
C LEU A 60 1.60 -0.33 -13.26
N VAL A 61 0.89 -0.07 -14.36
CA VAL A 61 1.52 0.06 -15.69
C VAL A 61 2.50 1.23 -15.69
N VAL A 62 2.10 2.39 -15.15
CA VAL A 62 2.98 3.55 -15.02
C VAL A 62 4.19 3.22 -14.15
N LEU A 63 3.99 2.68 -12.95
CA LEU A 63 5.09 2.30 -12.05
C LEU A 63 6.08 1.32 -12.71
N LYS A 64 5.58 0.33 -13.46
CA LYS A 64 6.41 -0.63 -14.20
C LYS A 64 7.23 0.04 -15.31
N GLN A 65 6.64 0.98 -16.05
CA GLN A 65 7.34 1.74 -17.07
C GLN A 65 8.45 2.60 -16.47
N MET A 66 8.18 3.24 -15.32
CA MET A 66 9.17 4.03 -14.60
C MET A 66 10.34 3.16 -14.09
N ALA A 67 10.04 1.98 -13.55
CA ALA A 67 11.07 1.04 -13.11
C ALA A 67 11.98 0.62 -14.27
N ALA A 68 11.40 0.29 -15.44
CA ALA A 68 12.16 -0.06 -16.63
C ALA A 68 13.07 1.09 -17.11
N GLN A 69 12.60 2.34 -17.03
CA GLN A 69 13.42 3.51 -17.38
C GLN A 69 14.60 3.70 -16.42
N LEU A 70 14.39 3.52 -15.11
CA LEU A 70 15.47 3.60 -14.12
C LEU A 70 16.51 2.50 -14.30
N SER A 71 16.09 1.28 -14.60
CA SER A 71 17.03 0.17 -14.81
C SER A 71 17.92 0.35 -16.05
N VAL A 72 17.42 1.00 -17.11
CA VAL A 72 18.27 1.36 -18.27
C VAL A 72 19.35 2.37 -17.89
N VAL A 73 19.05 3.30 -16.98
CA VAL A 73 19.99 4.31 -16.52
C VAL A 73 21.03 3.70 -15.57
N SER A 74 20.63 2.75 -14.71
CA SER A 74 21.53 2.10 -13.75
C SER A 74 22.55 1.16 -14.42
N HIS A 75 22.23 0.51 -15.52
CA HIS A 75 23.16 -0.38 -16.25
C HIS A 75 24.31 0.37 -16.94
N ASN A 76 24.19 1.69 -17.16
CA ASN A 76 25.26 2.52 -17.71
C ASN A 76 26.19 3.12 -16.63
N ARG A 77 25.99 2.74 -15.36
CA ARG A 77 26.71 3.33 -14.22
C ARG A 77 28.01 2.57 -13.96
N SER A 78 29.14 3.17 -14.32
CA SER A 78 30.44 2.76 -13.78
C SER A 78 30.50 3.14 -12.30
N LYS A 79 30.66 2.15 -11.43
CA LYS A 79 31.10 2.21 -10.01
C LYS A 79 31.36 3.64 -9.50
N PHE A 80 30.37 4.33 -8.92
CA PHE A 80 30.63 5.47 -8.04
C PHE A 80 29.45 5.74 -7.08
N ASP A 81 29.82 5.70 -5.81
CA ASP A 81 29.27 6.14 -4.51
C ASP A 81 27.85 5.76 -4.07
N GLU A 82 27.84 4.84 -3.09
CA GLU A 82 26.78 4.42 -2.17
C GLU A 82 26.38 5.50 -1.13
N GLU A 83 26.84 6.75 -1.25
CA GLU A 83 26.89 7.67 -0.10
C GLU A 83 25.73 8.69 0.02
N SER A 84 24.62 8.51 -0.69
CA SER A 84 23.39 9.28 -0.41
C SER A 84 22.43 8.50 0.49
N SER A 85 22.85 8.33 1.75
CA SER A 85 21.98 7.98 2.88
C SER A 85 21.14 9.20 3.31
N LEU A 86 20.49 9.88 2.35
CA LEU A 86 19.50 10.91 2.65
C LEU A 86 18.35 10.24 3.41
N GLY A 87 18.29 10.53 4.71
CA GLY A 87 17.41 9.91 5.68
C GLY A 87 15.99 9.76 5.16
N PHE A 88 15.60 8.50 4.95
CA PHE A 88 14.30 8.06 4.47
C PHE A 88 13.21 8.44 5.47
N THR A 89 12.77 9.71 5.41
CA THR A 89 11.50 10.13 6.01
C THR A 89 10.39 9.92 4.97
N LEU A 90 10.34 8.70 4.42
CA LEU A 90 9.46 8.30 3.32
C LEU A 90 8.02 8.00 3.78
N LEU A 91 7.77 8.14 5.09
CA LEU A 91 6.79 7.36 5.83
C LEU A 91 5.47 8.06 6.13
N GLU A 92 5.37 9.37 5.88
CA GLU A 92 4.09 10.08 5.96
C GLU A 92 3.25 9.89 4.69
N ALA A 93 3.78 9.20 3.67
CA ALA A 93 3.18 9.14 2.34
C ALA A 93 1.88 8.32 2.24
N VAL A 94 1.46 7.70 3.33
CA VAL A 94 0.30 6.84 3.39
C VAL A 94 -0.73 7.46 4.32
N ALA A 95 -1.84 7.95 3.75
CA ALA A 95 -2.96 8.48 4.53
C ALA A 95 -4.09 7.44 4.62
N PHE A 96 -4.69 7.36 5.80
CA PHE A 96 -5.95 6.67 6.04
C PHE A 96 -7.11 7.64 5.79
N PRO A 97 -8.15 7.24 5.06
CA PRO A 97 -9.37 8.04 4.96
C PRO A 97 -10.03 8.22 6.34
N GLU A 98 -10.15 9.46 6.84
CA GLU A 98 -10.80 9.80 8.13
C GLU A 98 -12.27 9.30 8.24
N LYS A 99 -12.92 9.02 7.10
CA LYS A 99 -14.32 8.59 7.02
C LYS A 99 -14.55 7.08 7.17
N LEU A 100 -13.51 6.31 7.45
CA LEU A 100 -13.68 4.91 7.79
C LEU A 100 -14.12 4.83 9.25
N SER A 101 -15.42 5.00 9.45
CA SER A 101 -16.04 4.46 10.66
C SER A 101 -15.76 2.97 10.62
N PHE A 102 -14.93 2.49 11.54
CA PHE A 102 -14.88 1.10 11.95
C PHE A 102 -16.30 0.81 12.46
N GLY A 103 -17.17 0.40 11.54
CA GLY A 103 -18.58 0.20 11.81
C GLY A 103 -18.72 -0.79 12.96
N ASN A 104 -19.77 -0.63 13.76
CA ASN A 104 -20.11 -1.54 14.84
C ASN A 104 -19.86 -2.98 14.39
N TRP A 105 -18.83 -3.60 14.98
CA TRP A 105 -18.42 -4.96 14.70
C TRP A 105 -19.62 -5.89 14.88
N ASP A 106 -20.19 -6.34 13.77
CA ASP A 106 -21.34 -7.23 13.73
C ASP A 106 -20.92 -8.71 13.72
N GLY A 107 -19.64 -8.98 13.96
CA GLY A 107 -19.03 -10.30 13.81
C GLY A 107 -18.62 -10.66 12.38
N SER A 108 -18.81 -9.79 11.38
CA SER A 108 -18.19 -9.97 10.07
C SER A 108 -16.69 -9.64 10.16
N THR A 109 -15.88 -10.69 10.08
CA THR A 109 -14.44 -10.77 10.43
C THR A 109 -13.48 -9.98 9.53
N PHE A 110 -13.95 -9.00 8.77
CA PHE A 110 -13.10 -8.27 7.83
C PHE A 110 -12.85 -6.82 8.24
N MET A 111 -11.92 -6.62 9.18
CA MET A 111 -11.58 -5.27 9.67
C MET A 111 -10.73 -4.43 8.71
N TYR A 112 -10.13 -5.00 7.65
CA TYR A 112 -9.17 -4.24 6.85
C TYR A 112 -9.50 -4.21 5.37
N SER A 113 -10.60 -3.52 5.07
CA SER A 113 -10.94 -3.05 3.74
C SER A 113 -10.46 -1.62 3.48
N VAL A 114 -9.37 -1.19 4.10
CA VAL A 114 -8.92 0.21 4.01
C VAL A 114 -7.85 0.34 2.94
N PRO A 115 -8.15 0.98 1.80
CA PRO A 115 -7.14 1.27 0.80
C PRO A 115 -6.23 2.41 1.26
N PHE A 116 -5.02 2.41 0.73
CA PHE A 116 -4.01 3.42 1.00
C PHE A 116 -3.94 4.51 -0.08
N LEU A 117 -3.95 5.77 0.37
CA LEU A 117 -3.60 6.89 -0.48
C LEU A 117 -2.08 7.05 -0.59
N LEU A 118 -1.62 7.44 -1.77
CA LEU A 118 -0.24 7.85 -2.00
C LEU A 118 -0.16 9.37 -1.91
N GLN A 119 0.74 9.92 -1.10
CA GLN A 119 0.98 11.37 -1.04
C GLN A 119 2.12 11.79 -1.94
N GLU A 120 2.05 13.04 -2.40
CA GLU A 120 3.03 13.63 -3.30
C GLU A 120 4.33 13.91 -2.52
N ARG A 121 5.36 13.11 -2.76
CA ARG A 121 6.75 13.39 -2.32
C ARG A 121 7.74 13.08 -3.45
N VAL A 122 8.83 13.85 -3.44
CA VAL A 122 9.73 14.08 -4.59
C VAL A 122 10.92 13.11 -4.64
N LEU A 123 10.96 12.09 -3.78
CA LEU A 123 12.07 11.12 -3.80
C LEU A 123 11.69 9.89 -4.62
N PHE A 124 12.45 9.66 -5.70
CA PHE A 124 12.21 8.60 -6.66
C PHE A 124 13.48 7.78 -6.87
N GLY A 125 13.38 6.49 -6.61
CA GLY A 125 14.38 5.46 -6.87
C GLY A 125 13.71 4.12 -7.10
N GLU A 126 14.50 3.10 -7.49
CA GLU A 126 13.97 1.76 -7.75
C GLU A 126 13.31 1.15 -6.48
N ARG A 127 13.82 1.49 -5.30
CA ARG A 127 13.30 1.01 -4.01
C ARG A 127 11.91 1.57 -3.71
N GLU A 128 11.72 2.88 -3.94
CA GLU A 128 10.46 3.59 -3.74
C GLU A 128 9.40 3.08 -4.72
N LEU A 129 9.79 2.77 -5.96
CA LEU A 129 8.90 2.18 -6.95
C LEU A 129 8.37 0.81 -6.54
N SER A 130 9.23 -0.05 -5.97
CA SER A 130 8.79 -1.35 -5.43
C SER A 130 7.81 -1.17 -4.28
N PHE A 131 8.06 -0.22 -3.37
CA PHE A 131 7.16 0.09 -2.27
C PHE A 131 5.80 0.66 -2.75
N TYR A 132 5.79 1.61 -3.69
CA TYR A 132 4.53 2.11 -4.24
C TYR A 132 3.77 1.04 -5.02
N SER A 133 4.48 0.17 -5.75
CA SER A 133 3.87 -0.96 -6.44
C SER A 133 3.22 -1.93 -5.47
N SER A 134 3.83 -2.18 -4.31
CA SER A 134 3.28 -3.05 -3.28
C SER A 134 1.98 -2.48 -2.69
N ILE A 135 1.91 -1.16 -2.46
CA ILE A 135 0.70 -0.44 -2.04
C ILE A 135 -0.41 -0.55 -3.09
N VAL A 136 -0.11 -0.30 -4.36
CA VAL A 136 -1.12 -0.35 -5.43
C VAL A 136 -1.63 -1.79 -5.62
N LEU A 137 -0.76 -2.80 -5.51
CA LEU A 137 -1.16 -4.21 -5.52
C LEU A 137 -2.07 -4.57 -4.34
N PHE A 138 -1.77 -4.07 -3.13
CA PHE A 138 -2.62 -4.27 -1.98
C PHE A 138 -4.02 -3.66 -2.21
N ASN A 139 -4.09 -2.42 -2.68
CA ASN A 139 -5.36 -1.77 -3.01
C ASN A 139 -6.15 -2.52 -4.09
N LEU A 140 -5.45 -3.06 -5.09
CA LEU A 140 -6.05 -3.90 -6.12
C LEU A 140 -6.58 -5.22 -5.53
N ALA A 141 -5.85 -5.85 -4.59
CA ALA A 141 -6.30 -7.07 -3.91
C ALA A 141 -7.60 -6.85 -3.14
N LEU A 142 -7.77 -5.69 -2.48
CA LEU A 142 -9.00 -5.32 -1.80
C LEU A 142 -10.23 -5.33 -2.73
N CYS A 143 -10.06 -4.93 -4.00
CA CYS A 143 -11.14 -4.96 -4.99
C CYS A 143 -11.63 -6.38 -5.29
N PHE A 144 -10.73 -7.37 -5.29
CA PHE A 144 -11.06 -8.77 -5.55
C PHE A 144 -11.63 -9.46 -4.31
N HIS A 145 -11.14 -9.10 -3.13
CA HIS A 145 -11.66 -9.61 -1.85
C HIS A 145 -13.02 -8.98 -1.47
N LYS A 146 -13.46 -7.92 -2.16
CA LYS A 146 -14.76 -7.25 -1.95
C LYS A 146 -15.05 -6.93 -0.47
N ARG A 147 -14.03 -6.45 0.26
CA ARG A 147 -14.15 -6.12 1.69
C ARG A 147 -14.54 -7.33 2.58
N GLY A 148 -14.14 -8.55 2.21
CA GLY A 148 -14.40 -9.76 3.01
C GLY A 148 -15.84 -10.26 2.99
N ILE A 149 -16.67 -9.77 2.07
CA ILE A 149 -17.95 -10.41 1.78
C ILE A 149 -17.64 -11.74 1.09
N LYS A 150 -18.01 -12.87 1.71
CA LYS A 150 -17.80 -14.25 1.22
C LYS A 150 -17.76 -14.30 -0.31
N GLY A 151 -16.53 -14.35 -0.83
CA GLY A 151 -16.27 -14.16 -2.23
C GLY A 151 -16.50 -15.44 -3.05
N HIS A 152 -16.53 -15.30 -4.37
CA HIS A 152 -16.28 -16.47 -5.22
C HIS A 152 -14.83 -16.91 -5.03
N SER A 153 -14.59 -18.21 -4.82
CA SER A 153 -13.25 -18.78 -4.60
C SER A 153 -12.20 -18.29 -5.62
N LYS A 154 -12.58 -18.10 -6.88
CA LYS A 154 -11.71 -17.54 -7.93
C LYS A 154 -11.22 -16.12 -7.62
N LEU A 155 -12.09 -15.25 -7.11
CA LEU A 155 -11.71 -13.87 -6.76
C LEU A 155 -10.85 -13.86 -5.49
N ILE A 156 -11.15 -14.73 -4.52
CA ILE A 156 -10.32 -14.90 -3.31
C ILE A 156 -8.91 -15.35 -3.70
N GLN A 157 -8.79 -16.32 -4.61
CA GLN A 157 -7.49 -16.76 -5.12
C GLN A 157 -6.72 -15.63 -5.84
N GLN A 158 -7.42 -14.78 -6.59
CA GLN A 158 -6.81 -13.61 -7.21
C GLN A 158 -6.30 -12.61 -6.16
N ALA A 159 -7.08 -12.32 -5.12
CA ALA A 159 -6.64 -11.50 -4.01
C ALA A 159 -5.41 -12.10 -3.31
N LEU A 160 -5.42 -13.41 -3.04
CA LEU A 160 -4.30 -14.14 -2.44
C LEU A 160 -3.01 -13.98 -3.26
N ASN A 161 -3.08 -14.14 -4.58
CA ASN A 161 -1.93 -13.97 -5.47
C ASN A 161 -1.38 -12.54 -5.41
N LEU A 162 -2.25 -11.54 -5.38
CA LEU A 162 -1.85 -10.13 -5.26
C LEU A 162 -1.20 -9.84 -3.90
N TYR A 163 -1.75 -10.37 -2.80
CA TYR A 163 -1.14 -10.26 -1.48
C TYR A 163 0.26 -10.90 -1.43
N MET A 164 0.45 -12.07 -2.07
CA MET A 164 1.78 -12.68 -2.18
C MET A 164 2.76 -11.79 -2.95
N PHE A 165 2.34 -11.19 -4.06
CA PHE A 165 3.20 -10.26 -4.81
C PHE A 165 3.51 -9.00 -4.00
N THR A 166 2.56 -8.47 -3.23
CA THR A 166 2.82 -7.36 -2.30
C THR A 166 3.89 -7.72 -1.28
N LEU A 167 3.79 -8.90 -0.64
CA LEU A 167 4.81 -9.35 0.33
C LEU A 167 6.19 -9.55 -0.31
N GLN A 168 6.23 -10.06 -1.54
CA GLN A 168 7.49 -10.23 -2.28
C GLN A 168 8.14 -8.87 -2.55
N LEU A 169 7.39 -7.90 -3.07
CA LEU A 169 7.92 -6.55 -3.33
C LEU A 169 8.37 -5.83 -2.05
N LEU A 170 7.66 -6.02 -0.93
CA LEU A 170 8.07 -5.47 0.35
C LEU A 170 9.38 -6.10 0.85
N ALA A 171 9.54 -7.42 0.68
CA ALA A 171 10.76 -8.13 1.05
C ALA A 171 11.96 -7.74 0.18
N ASP A 172 11.74 -7.55 -1.12
CA ASP A 172 12.76 -7.12 -2.08
C ASP A 172 13.09 -5.62 -1.94
N SER A 173 12.23 -4.84 -1.29
CA SER A 173 12.49 -3.44 -0.99
C SER A 173 13.35 -3.30 0.27
N ASP A 174 14.40 -2.47 0.20
CA ASP A 174 15.15 -2.02 1.39
C ASP A 174 14.29 -1.14 2.34
N ALA A 175 13.00 -0.95 2.02
CA ALA A 175 12.03 -0.23 2.84
C ALA A 175 11.55 -1.04 4.06
N ARG A 176 12.00 -2.30 4.25
CA ARG A 176 11.46 -3.21 5.27
C ARG A 176 11.59 -2.76 6.73
N PRO A 177 12.59 -1.99 7.20
CA PRO A 177 12.52 -1.46 8.56
C PRO A 177 11.65 -0.20 8.67
N SER A 178 11.03 0.26 7.58
CA SER A 178 10.18 1.44 7.60
C SER A 178 8.80 1.10 8.19
N PRO A 179 8.25 1.91 9.11
CA PRO A 179 6.94 1.70 9.68
C PRO A 179 5.82 1.43 8.68
N ALA A 180 5.69 2.21 7.61
CA ALA A 180 4.66 2.02 6.60
C ALA A 180 4.81 0.69 5.88
N ALA A 181 6.04 0.24 5.58
CA ALA A 181 6.25 -1.10 5.03
C ALA A 181 5.77 -2.19 5.99
N LEU A 182 6.08 -2.07 7.28
CA LEU A 182 5.60 -2.98 8.31
C LEU A 182 4.06 -2.94 8.46
N MET A 183 3.43 -1.76 8.36
CA MET A 183 1.97 -1.62 8.36
C MET A 183 1.34 -2.34 7.16
N VAL A 184 1.87 -2.07 5.96
CA VAL A 184 1.38 -2.72 4.74
C VAL A 184 1.59 -4.24 4.85
N GLU A 185 2.75 -4.70 5.34
CA GLU A 185 3.03 -6.12 5.56
C GLU A 185 2.02 -6.75 6.54
N ALA A 186 1.76 -6.10 7.67
CA ALA A 186 0.80 -6.58 8.66
C ALA A 186 -0.63 -6.68 8.09
N LEU A 187 -1.10 -5.65 7.38
CA LEU A 187 -2.45 -5.65 6.79
C LEU A 187 -2.59 -6.69 5.67
N VAL A 188 -1.54 -6.88 4.86
CA VAL A 188 -1.50 -7.91 3.83
C VAL A 188 -1.57 -9.29 4.46
N LEU A 189 -0.80 -9.56 5.53
CA LEU A 189 -0.85 -10.85 6.23
C LEU A 189 -2.22 -11.10 6.86
N ASN A 190 -2.82 -10.09 7.51
CA ASN A 190 -4.16 -10.24 8.06
C ASN A 190 -5.18 -10.63 6.98
N ASN A 191 -5.17 -9.93 5.84
CA ASN A 191 -6.13 -10.21 4.78
C ASN A 191 -5.86 -11.55 4.08
N LYS A 192 -4.59 -11.92 3.93
CA LYS A 192 -4.17 -13.23 3.41
C LYS A 192 -4.63 -14.37 4.33
N ALA A 193 -4.50 -14.23 5.65
CA ALA A 193 -4.98 -15.23 6.61
C ALA A 193 -6.50 -15.42 6.47
N ASN A 194 -7.26 -14.31 6.36
CA ASN A 194 -8.70 -14.37 6.09
C ASN A 194 -9.04 -15.07 4.77
N CYS A 195 -8.29 -14.82 3.69
CA CYS A 195 -8.47 -15.54 2.42
C CYS A 195 -8.27 -17.05 2.60
N HIS A 196 -7.23 -17.47 3.33
CA HIS A 196 -6.98 -18.88 3.60
C HIS A 196 -8.10 -19.52 4.43
N TYR A 197 -8.58 -18.82 5.46
CA TYR A 197 -9.74 -19.25 6.24
C TYR A 197 -10.99 -19.44 5.36
N GLU A 198 -11.31 -18.46 4.49
CA GLU A 198 -12.44 -18.55 3.56
C GLU A 198 -12.31 -19.71 2.54
N LEU A 199 -11.08 -20.08 2.19
CA LEU A 199 -10.77 -21.22 1.32
C LEU A 199 -10.65 -22.56 2.08
N CYS A 200 -10.85 -22.56 3.40
CA CYS A 200 -10.67 -23.71 4.29
C CYS A 200 -9.23 -24.28 4.28
N ASP A 201 -8.23 -23.44 4.03
CA ASP A 201 -6.81 -23.77 4.08
C ASP A 201 -6.23 -23.41 5.46
N ILE A 202 -6.58 -24.20 6.46
CA ILE A 202 -6.29 -23.92 7.88
C ILE A 202 -4.77 -23.87 8.17
N ALA A 203 -3.98 -24.69 7.47
CA ALA A 203 -2.53 -24.70 7.65
C ALA A 203 -1.88 -23.38 7.20
N ALA A 204 -2.26 -22.89 6.02
CA ALA A 204 -1.73 -21.64 5.50
C ALA A 204 -2.31 -20.39 6.20
N GLU A 205 -3.55 -20.48 6.70
CA GLU A 205 -4.12 -19.48 7.61
C GLU A 205 -3.24 -19.33 8.86
N HIS A 206 -2.94 -20.43 9.55
CA HIS A 206 -2.15 -20.42 10.78
C HIS A 206 -0.74 -19.86 10.57
N ASP A 207 -0.01 -20.36 9.56
CA ASP A 207 1.33 -19.86 9.20
C ASP A 207 1.32 -18.35 8.92
N THR A 208 0.29 -17.88 8.21
CA THR A 208 0.15 -16.45 7.90
C THR A 208 -0.15 -15.62 9.16
N ALA A 209 -0.97 -16.14 10.06
CA ALA A 209 -1.34 -15.47 11.31
C ALA A 209 -0.17 -15.43 12.31
N GLU A 210 0.65 -16.48 12.40
CA GLU A 210 1.88 -16.46 13.21
C GLU A 210 2.85 -15.39 12.73
N ARG A 211 3.09 -15.31 11.42
CA ARG A 211 3.93 -14.25 10.85
C ARG A 211 3.38 -12.85 11.11
N LEU A 212 2.06 -12.68 11.13
CA LEU A 212 1.44 -11.40 11.51
C LEU A 212 1.77 -11.05 12.97
N VAL A 213 1.65 -12.00 13.90
CA VAL A 213 1.99 -11.80 15.31
C VAL A 213 3.45 -11.41 15.49
N ASP A 214 4.37 -12.02 14.74
CA ASP A 214 5.79 -11.65 14.78
C ASP A 214 6.01 -10.19 14.37
N ILE A 215 5.38 -9.74 13.28
CA ILE A 215 5.49 -8.35 12.81
C ILE A 215 4.89 -7.38 13.81
N LEU A 216 3.71 -7.70 14.36
CA LEU A 216 3.06 -6.85 15.36
C LEU A 216 3.91 -6.75 16.62
N THR A 217 4.52 -7.85 17.06
CA THR A 217 5.44 -7.87 18.19
C THR A 217 6.66 -6.99 17.92
N MET A 218 7.27 -7.10 16.74
CA MET A 218 8.38 -6.22 16.34
C MET A 218 7.99 -4.73 16.28
N GLY A 219 6.81 -4.42 15.76
CA GLY A 219 6.30 -3.05 15.62
C GLY A 219 5.88 -2.41 16.95
N VAL A 220 5.23 -3.19 17.84
CA VAL A 220 4.83 -2.75 19.19
C VAL A 220 6.05 -2.44 20.05
N LEU A 221 7.12 -3.24 19.94
CA LEU A 221 8.33 -3.06 20.72
C LEU A 221 9.16 -1.83 20.31
N GLN A 222 8.80 -1.15 19.23
CA GLN A 222 9.48 0.06 18.76
C GLN A 222 8.50 1.25 18.62
N PRO A 223 8.17 1.95 19.73
CA PRO A 223 7.22 3.08 19.75
C PRO A 223 7.57 4.24 18.82
N LYS A 224 8.82 4.30 18.32
CA LYS A 224 9.30 5.33 17.40
C LYS A 224 8.68 5.23 16.00
N HIS A 225 7.96 4.15 15.71
CA HIS A 225 7.45 3.86 14.37
C HIS A 225 6.09 4.51 14.04
N GLY A 226 5.48 5.26 14.97
CA GLY A 226 4.38 6.17 14.61
C GLY A 226 3.09 5.49 14.15
N PHE A 227 2.90 4.20 14.44
CA PHE A 227 1.63 3.53 14.20
C PHE A 227 0.53 4.15 15.06
N PRO A 228 -0.67 4.42 14.50
CA PRO A 228 -1.83 4.72 15.31
C PRO A 228 -2.10 3.52 16.23
N ARG A 229 -1.96 3.72 17.55
CA ARG A 229 -2.12 2.66 18.56
C ARG A 229 -3.40 1.85 18.38
N ALA A 230 -4.49 2.51 18.01
CA ALA A 230 -5.78 1.89 17.74
C ALA A 230 -5.69 0.80 16.65
N ILE A 231 -4.97 1.04 15.56
CA ILE A 231 -4.81 0.08 14.46
C ILE A 231 -4.04 -1.16 14.93
N ILE A 232 -2.99 -0.96 15.73
CA ILE A 232 -2.21 -2.09 16.26
C ILE A 232 -3.05 -2.94 17.22
N GLU A 233 -3.77 -2.31 18.14
CA GLU A 233 -4.62 -3.01 19.10
C GLU A 233 -5.69 -3.84 18.37
N GLU A 234 -6.31 -3.27 17.34
CA GLU A 234 -7.22 -3.98 16.43
C GLU A 234 -6.54 -5.16 15.73
N LEU A 235 -5.32 -4.98 15.19
CA LEU A 235 -4.60 -6.04 14.46
C LEU A 235 -4.27 -7.21 15.38
N ILE A 236 -3.88 -6.92 16.62
CA ILE A 236 -3.59 -7.92 17.65
C ILE A 236 -4.86 -8.70 18.04
N ILE A 237 -5.97 -7.99 18.24
CA ILE A 237 -7.26 -8.63 18.57
C ILE A 237 -7.65 -9.59 17.44
N ASN A 238 -7.57 -9.14 16.19
CA ASN A 238 -7.90 -9.97 15.04
C ASN A 238 -6.99 -11.17 14.86
N SER A 239 -5.67 -10.99 14.94
CA SER A 239 -4.74 -12.11 14.84
C SER A 239 -5.02 -13.15 15.93
N SER A 240 -5.38 -12.71 17.13
CA SER A 240 -5.72 -13.61 18.24
C SER A 240 -7.01 -14.39 17.98
N ILE A 241 -8.02 -13.75 17.39
CA ILE A 241 -9.29 -14.39 17.02
C ILE A 241 -9.06 -15.44 15.91
N ILE A 242 -8.32 -15.08 14.86
CA ILE A 242 -7.99 -15.98 13.74
C ILE A 242 -7.25 -17.21 14.28
N LEU A 243 -6.23 -17.03 15.12
CA LEU A 243 -5.48 -18.13 15.72
C LEU A 243 -6.35 -19.05 16.61
N ASP A 244 -7.27 -18.48 17.40
CA ASP A 244 -8.19 -19.27 18.22
C ASP A 244 -9.17 -20.08 17.36
N MET A 245 -9.69 -19.47 16.27
CA MET A 245 -10.57 -20.15 15.31
C MET A 245 -9.86 -21.31 14.62
N GLY A 246 -8.64 -21.10 14.13
CA GLY A 246 -7.82 -22.15 13.52
C GLY A 246 -7.53 -23.30 14.48
N ARG A 247 -7.24 -23.01 15.76
CA ARG A 247 -7.02 -24.02 16.80
C ARG A 247 -8.27 -24.88 17.02
N ARG A 248 -9.44 -24.26 17.20
CA ARG A 248 -10.71 -24.99 17.42
C ARG A 248 -11.08 -25.86 16.21
N ALA A 249 -10.81 -25.37 14.99
CA ALA A 249 -11.04 -26.14 13.78
C ALA A 249 -10.13 -27.38 13.72
N ALA A 250 -8.86 -27.24 14.12
CA ALA A 250 -7.92 -28.36 14.20
C ALA A 250 -8.30 -29.38 15.29
N GLU A 251 -8.85 -28.93 16.43
CA GLU A 251 -9.33 -29.82 17.51
C GLU A 251 -10.59 -30.61 17.13
N ALA A 252 -11.38 -30.12 16.17
CA ALA A 252 -12.64 -30.74 15.76
C ALA A 252 -12.49 -31.76 14.60
N ALA A 253 -11.32 -31.82 13.94
CA ALA A 253 -11.02 -32.68 12.81
C ALA A 253 -10.38 -34.01 13.25
#